data_AF-A0A7R7GGW8-F1
#
_entry.id   AF-A0A7R7GGW8-F1
#
_cell.length_a   1.000
_cell.length_b   1.000
_cell.length_c   1.000
_cell.angle_alpha   90.00
_cell.angle_beta   90.00
_cell.angle_gamma   90.00
#
_symmetry.space_group_name_H-M   'P 1'
#
loop_
_entity.id
_entity.type
_entity.pdbx_description
1 polymer ?
#
loop_
_entity_poly.entity_id
_entity_poly.type
_entity_poly.pdbx_seq_one_letter_code
_entity_poly.pdbx_strand_id
1 'polypeptide(L)'
;MDATYQNLSRLNTASRPSLVDYMNDSAGNTNALQAVVEKAKKADELQGSFNDFHAQLGTDKTAQLLESIEKGEAPLDGNAIANYLNFNRQKLATELSNLARSLGLDDNETINIESDNLALQGINSEKLERYLEKDTRLSSLISQTAKLSSFSEWSKATEYAKSLQENGDAENAIQQFLTDARKVVTSENSLSFNRDGFVFESDKRTESLIEKYEEKRT
;
A
#
# COMPACT_ATOMS: atom_id res chain seq x y z
N MET A 1 -18.15 13.95 -15.47
CA MET A 1 -17.92 14.33 -14.06
C MET A 1 -18.16 13.11 -13.23
N ASP A 2 -17.14 12.73 -12.47
CA ASP A 2 -16.93 11.43 -11.83
C ASP A 2 -17.85 11.24 -10.59
N ALA A 3 -18.52 10.09 -10.49
CA ALA A 3 -19.50 9.76 -9.46
C ALA A 3 -18.87 9.24 -8.16
N THR A 4 -17.54 9.24 -8.06
CA THR A 4 -16.81 8.56 -6.98
C THR A 4 -16.77 9.34 -5.66
N TYR A 5 -17.24 10.60 -5.62
CA TYR A 5 -17.16 11.46 -4.42
C TYR A 5 -18.49 11.71 -3.67
N GLN A 6 -19.60 11.09 -4.05
CA GLN A 6 -20.91 11.34 -3.40
C GLN A 6 -21.29 10.37 -2.27
N ASN A 7 -20.49 9.34 -1.99
CA ASN A 7 -20.87 8.30 -1.01
C ASN A 7 -20.32 8.48 0.41
N LEU A 8 -19.43 9.44 0.66
CA LEU A 8 -18.91 9.69 2.02
C LEU A 8 -19.84 10.56 2.90
N SER A 9 -20.79 11.26 2.29
CA SER A 9 -21.77 12.11 3.00
C SER A 9 -23.11 11.43 3.28
N ARG A 10 -23.34 10.19 2.80
CA ARG A 10 -24.59 9.43 3.04
C ARG A 10 -24.50 8.37 4.14
N LEU A 11 -23.32 8.16 4.73
CA LEU A 11 -23.12 7.23 5.85
C LEU A 11 -23.43 7.84 7.23
N ASN A 12 -23.95 9.08 7.30
CA ASN A 12 -24.13 9.79 8.59
C ASN A 12 -25.59 10.18 8.92
N THR A 13 -26.59 9.42 8.50
CA THR A 13 -28.00 9.67 8.92
C THR A 13 -28.74 8.45 9.48
N ALA A 14 -28.06 7.34 9.77
CA ALA A 14 -28.60 6.37 10.71
C ALA A 14 -28.27 6.88 12.12
N SER A 15 -29.25 7.48 12.79
CA SER A 15 -29.15 7.91 14.19
C SER A 15 -28.48 6.80 15.01
N ARG A 16 -27.25 7.06 15.49
CA ARG A 16 -26.55 6.15 16.40
C ARG A 16 -27.43 6.06 17.66
N PRO A 17 -27.92 4.88 18.04
CA PRO A 17 -28.76 4.75 19.22
C PRO A 17 -28.01 5.29 20.43
N SER A 18 -28.68 6.08 21.25
CA SER A 18 -28.09 6.66 22.45
C SER A 18 -27.89 5.57 23.51
N LEU A 19 -26.99 5.80 24.47
CA LEU A 19 -26.80 4.91 25.64
C LEU A 19 -28.11 4.63 26.40
N VAL A 20 -29.07 5.55 26.33
CA VAL A 20 -30.40 5.42 26.95
C VAL A 20 -31.29 4.42 26.21
N ASP A 21 -31.18 4.35 24.88
CA ASP A 21 -31.89 3.36 24.05
C ASP A 21 -31.38 1.93 24.31
N TYR A 22 -30.10 1.79 24.67
CA TYR A 22 -29.47 0.53 25.03
C TYR A 22 -29.87 -0.02 26.41
N MET A 23 -30.39 0.82 27.30
CA MET A 23 -30.78 0.40 28.66
C MET A 23 -32.23 -0.14 28.74
N ASN A 24 -33.06 0.12 27.72
CA ASN A 24 -34.51 -0.15 27.78
C ASN A 24 -34.98 -1.44 27.07
N ASP A 25 -34.12 -2.16 26.33
CA ASP A 25 -34.50 -3.37 25.58
C ASP A 25 -33.50 -4.54 25.80
N SER A 26 -33.76 -5.42 26.76
CA SER A 26 -32.75 -6.32 27.32
C SER A 26 -32.31 -7.49 26.42
N ALA A 27 -33.02 -7.79 25.34
CA ALA A 27 -32.72 -8.96 24.49
C ALA A 27 -32.07 -8.59 23.15
N GLY A 28 -32.49 -7.50 22.50
CA GLY A 28 -31.85 -6.99 21.28
C GLY A 28 -30.50 -6.31 21.55
N ASN A 29 -30.37 -5.70 22.73
CA ASN A 29 -29.19 -4.89 23.08
C ASN A 29 -27.95 -5.73 23.39
N THR A 30 -28.09 -6.97 23.84
CA THR A 30 -26.94 -7.86 24.11
C THR A 30 -26.22 -8.24 22.82
N ASN A 31 -26.96 -8.54 21.75
CA ASN A 31 -26.39 -8.83 20.43
C ASN A 31 -25.76 -7.60 19.77
N ALA A 32 -26.36 -6.42 19.94
CA ALA A 32 -25.81 -5.17 19.44
C ALA A 32 -24.55 -4.74 20.21
N LEU A 33 -24.53 -4.88 21.53
CA LEU A 33 -23.35 -4.64 22.36
C LEU A 33 -22.24 -5.64 22.07
N GLN A 34 -22.59 -6.92 21.87
CA GLN A 34 -21.62 -7.93 21.47
C GLN A 34 -21.05 -7.65 20.09
N ALA A 35 -21.86 -7.21 19.12
CA ALA A 35 -21.38 -6.76 17.82
C ALA A 35 -20.47 -5.52 17.90
N VAL A 36 -20.74 -4.58 18.82
CA VAL A 36 -19.85 -3.43 19.07
C VAL A 36 -18.54 -3.86 19.70
N VAL A 37 -18.58 -4.77 20.69
CA VAL A 37 -17.38 -5.32 21.34
C VAL A 37 -16.57 -6.16 20.36
N GLU A 38 -17.19 -6.97 19.51
CA GLU A 38 -16.52 -7.73 18.47
C GLU A 38 -15.91 -6.82 17.40
N LYS A 39 -16.60 -5.73 17.02
CA LYS A 39 -16.03 -4.71 16.14
C LYS A 39 -14.83 -4.00 16.78
N ALA A 40 -14.90 -3.68 18.07
CA ALA A 40 -13.81 -3.06 18.80
C ALA A 40 -12.60 -4.01 18.93
N LYS A 41 -12.83 -5.29 19.26
CA LYS A 41 -11.77 -6.32 19.29
C LYS A 41 -11.12 -6.50 17.92
N LYS A 42 -11.92 -6.60 16.86
CA LYS A 42 -11.39 -6.63 15.49
C LYS A 42 -10.60 -5.37 15.14
N ALA A 43 -11.06 -4.20 15.59
CA ALA A 43 -10.32 -2.95 15.38
C ALA A 43 -8.99 -2.94 16.14
N ASP A 44 -8.95 -3.44 17.37
CA ASP A 44 -7.72 -3.56 18.17
C ASP A 44 -6.75 -4.61 17.60
N GLU A 45 -7.26 -5.76 17.14
CA GLU A 45 -6.51 -6.80 16.44
C GLU A 45 -5.94 -6.27 15.11
N LEU A 46 -6.73 -5.51 14.35
CA LEU A 46 -6.29 -4.82 13.14
C LEU A 46 -5.24 -3.75 13.46
N GLN A 47 -5.40 -3.01 14.56
CA GLN A 47 -4.43 -2.00 14.99
C GLN A 47 -3.11 -2.64 15.43
N GLY A 48 -3.16 -3.77 16.14
CA GLY A 48 -1.98 -4.56 16.49
C GLY A 48 -1.27 -5.11 15.25
N SER A 49 -2.03 -5.75 14.36
CA SER A 49 -1.56 -6.27 13.06
C SER A 49 -0.94 -5.17 12.20
N PHE A 50 -1.53 -3.97 12.21
CA PHE A 50 -1.02 -2.79 11.52
C PHE A 50 0.29 -2.28 12.14
N ASN A 51 0.37 -2.20 13.47
CA ASN A 51 1.58 -1.77 14.16
C ASN A 51 2.74 -2.75 13.91
N ASP A 52 2.47 -4.05 13.92
CA ASP A 52 3.46 -5.09 13.64
C ASP A 52 3.94 -5.02 12.19
N PHE A 53 3.00 -4.88 11.25
CA PHE A 53 3.33 -4.72 9.84
C PHE A 53 4.13 -3.43 9.58
N HIS A 54 3.74 -2.31 10.20
CA HIS A 54 4.47 -1.05 10.14
C HIS A 54 5.90 -1.18 10.67
N ALA A 55 6.07 -1.85 11.82
CA ALA A 55 7.39 -2.12 12.38
C ALA A 55 8.25 -2.98 11.45
N GLN A 56 7.64 -3.99 10.80
CA GLN A 56 8.35 -4.86 9.86
C GLN A 56 8.76 -4.14 8.57
N LEU A 57 7.94 -3.21 8.05
CA LEU A 57 8.31 -2.34 6.92
C LEU A 57 9.53 -1.48 7.23
N GLY A 58 9.71 -1.07 8.49
CA GLY A 58 10.87 -0.32 8.95
C GLY A 58 12.17 -1.13 9.06
N THR A 59 12.14 -2.44 8.80
CA THR A 59 13.30 -3.35 8.89
C THR A 59 13.64 -3.97 7.54
N ASP A 60 14.82 -4.60 7.41
CA ASP A 60 15.23 -5.37 6.22
C ASP A 60 14.49 -6.71 6.04
N LYS A 61 13.33 -6.87 6.70
CA LYS A 61 12.53 -8.10 6.69
C LYS A 61 11.54 -8.18 5.53
N THR A 62 11.70 -7.37 4.49
CA THR A 62 10.81 -7.35 3.31
C THR A 62 10.60 -8.74 2.70
N ALA A 63 11.66 -9.54 2.60
CA ALA A 63 11.57 -10.92 2.08
C ALA A 63 10.73 -11.85 2.97
N GLN A 64 10.83 -11.71 4.30
CA GLN A 64 10.05 -12.51 5.26
C GLN A 64 8.57 -12.12 5.22
N LEU A 65 8.28 -10.83 5.12
CA LEU A 65 6.93 -10.32 4.93
C LEU A 65 6.29 -10.84 3.64
N LEU A 66 7.03 -10.86 2.53
CA LEU A 66 6.55 -11.42 1.26
C LEU A 66 6.23 -12.91 1.40
N GLU A 67 7.09 -13.67 2.08
CA GLU A 67 6.86 -15.09 2.34
C GLU A 67 5.64 -15.32 3.25
N SER A 68 5.39 -14.45 4.24
CA SER A 68 4.15 -14.52 5.04
C SER A 68 2.90 -14.24 4.20
N ILE A 69 2.96 -13.30 3.25
CA ILE A 69 1.85 -13.05 2.32
C ILE A 69 1.61 -14.29 1.43
N GLU A 70 2.67 -14.92 0.93
CA GLU A 70 2.62 -16.15 0.14
C GLU A 70 1.92 -17.31 0.87
N LYS A 71 2.16 -17.43 2.17
CA LYS A 71 1.56 -18.49 2.99
C LYS A 71 0.14 -18.15 3.47
N GLY A 72 -0.36 -16.95 3.17
CA GLY A 72 -1.60 -16.43 3.76
C GLY A 72 -1.49 -16.17 5.26
N GLU A 73 -0.26 -16.08 5.77
CA GLU A 73 0.09 -15.84 7.18
C GLU A 73 0.32 -14.34 7.46
N ALA A 74 0.24 -13.49 6.43
CA ALA A 74 0.43 -12.07 6.59
C ALA A 74 -0.68 -11.46 7.47
N PRO A 75 -0.31 -10.57 8.39
CA PRO A 75 -1.24 -9.95 9.33
C PRO A 75 -2.25 -8.99 8.65
N LEU A 76 -2.03 -8.60 7.40
CA LEU A 76 -2.88 -7.69 6.64
C LEU A 76 -3.25 -8.30 5.26
N ASP A 77 -4.51 -8.13 4.87
CA ASP A 77 -4.99 -8.49 3.53
C ASP A 77 -4.63 -7.44 2.47
N GLY A 78 -4.85 -7.77 1.19
CA GLY A 78 -4.55 -6.88 0.06
C GLY A 78 -5.23 -5.51 0.12
N ASN A 79 -6.46 -5.45 0.63
CA ASN A 79 -7.21 -4.21 0.79
C ASN A 79 -6.59 -3.31 1.88
N ALA A 80 -6.17 -3.90 2.99
CA ALA A 80 -5.47 -3.19 4.06
C ALA A 80 -4.12 -2.63 3.57
N ILE A 81 -3.35 -3.41 2.79
CA ILE A 81 -2.11 -2.96 2.16
C ILE A 81 -2.37 -1.79 1.21
N ALA A 82 -3.38 -1.89 0.34
CA ALA A 82 -3.73 -0.83 -0.62
C ALA A 82 -4.20 0.46 0.08
N ASN A 83 -5.01 0.34 1.12
CA ASN A 83 -5.45 1.48 1.93
C ASN A 83 -4.26 2.17 2.62
N TYR A 84 -3.33 1.38 3.17
CA TYR A 84 -2.16 1.93 3.82
C TYR A 84 -1.20 2.59 2.82
N LEU A 85 -1.00 1.97 1.66
CA LEU A 85 -0.27 2.57 0.55
C LEU A 85 -0.86 3.94 0.17
N ASN A 86 -2.19 4.03 -0.01
CA ASN A 86 -2.85 5.29 -0.36
C ASN A 86 -2.66 6.37 0.71
N PHE A 87 -2.80 6.00 1.99
CA PHE A 87 -2.56 6.91 3.11
C PHE A 87 -1.13 7.47 3.11
N ASN A 88 -0.13 6.60 2.89
CA ASN A 88 1.25 7.03 2.80
C ASN A 88 1.52 7.89 1.55
N ARG A 89 0.90 7.56 0.41
CA ARG A 89 1.01 8.36 -0.82
C ARG A 89 0.48 9.78 -0.64
N GLN A 90 -0.62 9.97 0.09
CA GLN A 90 -1.15 11.31 0.38
C GLN A 90 -0.19 12.14 1.23
N LYS A 91 0.47 11.51 2.22
CA LYS A 91 1.51 12.16 3.03
C LYS A 91 2.72 12.52 2.18
N LEU A 92 3.21 11.58 1.36
CA LEU A 92 4.34 11.82 0.46
C LEU A 92 4.04 12.94 -0.54
N ALA A 93 2.84 12.99 -1.12
CA ALA A 93 2.47 14.07 -2.04
C ALA A 93 2.66 15.45 -1.39
N THR A 94 2.28 15.58 -0.13
CA THR A 94 2.43 16.84 0.62
C THR A 94 3.91 17.16 0.88
N GLU A 95 4.66 16.20 1.40
CA GLU A 95 6.08 16.39 1.76
C GLU A 95 6.95 16.63 0.52
N LEU A 96 6.80 15.81 -0.53
CA LEU A 96 7.57 15.93 -1.77
C LEU A 96 7.22 17.20 -2.55
N SER A 97 5.96 17.65 -2.54
CA SER A 97 5.60 18.93 -3.15
C SER A 97 6.26 20.12 -2.43
N ASN A 98 6.31 20.09 -1.10
CA ASN A 98 7.00 21.12 -0.32
C ASN A 98 8.52 21.08 -0.56
N LEU A 99 9.08 19.88 -0.65
CA LEU A 99 10.49 19.66 -0.94
C LEU A 99 10.86 20.17 -2.33
N ALA A 100 10.08 19.81 -3.37
CA ALA A 100 10.26 20.29 -4.73
C ALA A 100 10.27 21.82 -4.81
N ARG A 101 9.33 22.49 -4.12
CA ARG A 101 9.30 23.96 -4.01
C ARG A 101 10.55 24.52 -3.31
N SER A 102 11.01 23.88 -2.23
CA SER A 102 12.20 24.34 -1.47
C SER A 102 13.52 24.16 -2.22
N LEU A 103 13.54 23.19 -3.15
CA LEU A 103 14.66 22.92 -4.06
C LEU A 103 14.58 23.80 -5.31
N GLY A 104 13.43 24.40 -5.59
CA GLY A 104 13.20 25.21 -6.79
C GLY A 104 13.10 24.36 -8.05
N LEU A 105 12.58 23.13 -7.94
CA LEU A 105 12.41 22.25 -9.11
C LEU A 105 11.35 22.82 -10.05
N ASP A 106 11.74 22.95 -11.32
CA ASP A 106 10.82 23.23 -12.41
C ASP A 106 10.07 21.96 -12.86
N ASP A 107 8.97 22.12 -13.59
CA ASP A 107 8.08 21.00 -13.97
C ASP A 107 8.80 19.92 -14.82
N ASN A 108 9.89 20.30 -15.50
CA ASN A 108 10.71 19.41 -16.34
C ASN A 108 11.84 18.68 -15.58
N GLU A 109 12.04 18.97 -14.29
CA GLU A 109 13.10 18.37 -13.49
C GLU A 109 12.53 17.23 -12.65
N THR A 110 13.08 16.02 -12.83
CA THR A 110 12.70 14.84 -12.05
C THR A 110 13.88 14.40 -11.19
N ILE A 111 13.60 14.10 -9.93
CA ILE A 111 14.55 13.49 -9.02
C ILE A 111 14.19 12.02 -8.85
N ASN A 112 15.19 11.16 -8.98
CA ASN A 112 15.06 9.73 -8.69
C ASN A 112 15.73 9.42 -7.36
N ILE A 113 15.02 8.66 -6.51
CA ILE A 113 15.49 8.15 -5.22
C ILE A 113 15.42 6.63 -5.26
N GLU A 114 16.55 5.95 -5.16
CA GLU A 114 16.57 4.49 -4.95
C GLU A 114 16.10 4.19 -3.51
N SER A 115 14.90 3.64 -3.32
CA SER A 115 14.26 3.62 -1.99
C SER A 115 14.99 2.81 -0.91
N ASP A 116 15.87 1.88 -1.32
CA ASP A 116 16.62 1.01 -0.39
C ASP A 116 17.91 1.67 0.12
N ASN A 117 18.55 2.52 -0.69
CA ASN A 117 19.79 3.22 -0.34
C ASN A 117 19.66 4.74 -0.29
N LEU A 118 18.47 5.26 -0.63
CA LEU A 118 18.16 6.67 -0.84
C LEU A 118 19.15 7.39 -1.78
N ALA A 119 19.78 6.64 -2.70
CA ALA A 119 20.72 7.18 -3.66
C ALA A 119 19.98 8.07 -4.66
N LEU A 120 20.52 9.27 -4.90
CA LEU A 120 19.88 10.28 -5.75
C LEU A 120 20.55 10.35 -7.12
N GLN A 121 19.73 10.45 -8.16
CA GLN A 121 20.19 10.79 -9.51
C GLN A 121 19.50 12.08 -9.99
N GLY A 122 20.28 13.12 -10.31
CA GLY A 122 19.76 14.39 -10.85
C GLY A 122 20.46 15.67 -10.34
N ILE A 123 19.88 16.83 -10.68
CA ILE A 123 20.33 18.17 -10.25
C ILE A 123 20.01 18.35 -8.75
N ASN A 124 20.88 19.05 -8.00
CA ASN A 124 20.73 19.34 -6.56
C ASN A 124 20.75 18.13 -5.60
N SER A 125 21.33 16.98 -6.02
CA SER A 125 21.43 15.76 -5.22
C SER A 125 22.01 16.00 -3.82
N GLU A 126 23.13 16.71 -3.67
CA GLU A 126 23.76 16.92 -2.35
C GLU A 126 22.87 17.65 -1.31
N LYS A 127 22.05 18.62 -1.76
CA LYS A 127 21.17 19.37 -0.84
C LYS A 127 20.02 18.48 -0.37
N LEU A 128 19.52 17.64 -1.27
CA LEU A 128 18.47 16.68 -0.97
C LEU A 128 18.99 15.49 -0.15
N GLU A 129 20.18 14.96 -0.44
CA GLU A 129 20.88 13.97 0.39
C GLU A 129 20.99 14.46 1.83
N ARG A 130 21.56 15.65 2.04
CA ARG A 130 21.66 16.25 3.39
C ARG A 130 20.31 16.51 4.05
N TYR A 131 19.24 16.71 3.26
CA TYR A 131 17.88 16.88 3.80
C TYR A 131 17.32 15.52 4.25
N LEU A 132 17.43 14.49 3.42
CA LEU A 132 16.97 13.13 3.71
C LEU A 132 17.77 12.45 4.83
N GLU A 133 19.07 12.74 4.94
CA GLU A 133 19.91 12.33 6.08
C GLU A 133 19.44 12.97 7.39
N LYS A 134 18.95 14.22 7.35
CA LYS A 134 18.49 14.96 8.53
C LYS A 134 17.04 14.67 8.90
N ASP A 135 16.15 14.57 7.92
CA ASP A 135 14.75 14.21 8.13
C ASP A 135 14.55 12.71 7.91
N THR A 136 14.89 11.94 8.94
CA THR A 136 14.69 10.49 8.98
C THR A 136 13.22 10.09 8.82
N ARG A 137 12.26 10.99 9.05
CA ARG A 137 10.83 10.71 8.89
C ARG A 137 10.45 10.64 7.43
N LEU A 138 10.93 11.56 6.60
CA LEU A 138 10.67 11.54 5.15
C LEU A 138 11.35 10.34 4.50
N SER A 139 12.61 10.10 4.86
CA SER A 139 13.38 8.93 4.41
C SER A 139 12.68 7.62 4.76
N SER A 140 12.19 7.49 6.00
CA SER A 140 11.41 6.32 6.43
C SER A 140 10.07 6.22 5.69
N LEU A 141 9.36 7.34 5.49
CA LEU A 141 8.11 7.36 4.75
C LEU A 141 8.30 6.92 3.29
N ILE A 142 9.36 7.38 2.61
CA ILE A 142 9.70 6.96 1.23
C ILE A 142 9.95 5.46 1.20
N SER A 143 10.86 4.95 2.04
CA SER A 143 11.22 3.53 2.07
C SER A 143 10.03 2.63 2.41
N GLN A 144 9.23 2.99 3.42
CA GLN A 144 8.03 2.25 3.79
C GLN A 144 6.99 2.24 2.65
N THR A 145 6.82 3.37 1.96
CA THR A 145 5.84 3.45 0.86
C THR A 145 6.30 2.67 -0.36
N ALA A 146 7.60 2.66 -0.66
CA ALA A 146 8.17 1.83 -1.72
C ALA A 146 7.91 0.34 -1.45
N LYS A 147 8.19 -0.12 -0.23
CA LYS A 147 7.90 -1.51 0.20
C LYS A 147 6.41 -1.83 0.09
N LEU A 148 5.54 -0.95 0.60
CA LEU A 148 4.08 -1.08 0.48
C LEU A 148 3.60 -1.16 -0.97
N SER A 149 4.23 -0.39 -1.86
CA SER A 149 3.92 -0.39 -3.27
C SER A 149 4.26 -1.75 -3.89
N SER A 150 5.45 -2.29 -3.63
CA SER A 150 5.83 -3.65 -4.03
C SER A 150 4.89 -4.72 -3.45
N PHE A 151 4.49 -4.59 -2.17
CA PHE A 151 3.52 -5.51 -1.55
C PHE A 151 2.14 -5.45 -2.20
N SER A 152 1.67 -4.25 -2.55
CA SER A 152 0.39 -4.10 -3.26
C SER A 152 0.45 -4.76 -4.63
N GLU A 153 1.54 -4.61 -5.37
CA GLU A 153 1.75 -5.29 -6.65
C GLU A 153 1.82 -6.81 -6.50
N TRP A 154 2.45 -7.31 -5.43
CA TRP A 154 2.46 -8.74 -5.11
C TRP A 154 1.06 -9.28 -4.80
N SER A 155 0.27 -8.56 -4.00
CA SER A 155 -1.12 -8.93 -3.69
C SER A 155 -1.97 -9.03 -4.96
N LYS A 156 -1.82 -8.09 -5.91
CA LYS A 156 -2.52 -8.17 -7.20
C LYS A 156 -2.11 -9.41 -7.99
N ALA A 157 -0.82 -9.78 -7.95
CA ALA A 157 -0.32 -10.94 -8.68
C ALA A 157 -0.87 -12.25 -8.10
N THR A 158 -0.94 -12.36 -6.77
CA THR A 158 -1.51 -13.55 -6.13
C THR A 158 -3.03 -13.66 -6.36
N GLU A 159 -3.75 -12.54 -6.36
CA GLU A 159 -5.17 -12.49 -6.74
C GLU A 159 -5.40 -12.94 -8.18
N TYR A 160 -4.58 -12.46 -9.12
CA TYR A 160 -4.66 -12.90 -10.51
C TYR A 160 -4.30 -14.38 -10.67
N ALA A 161 -3.26 -14.86 -10.00
CA ALA A 161 -2.90 -16.29 -10.01
C ALA A 161 -4.03 -17.19 -9.48
N LYS A 162 -4.78 -16.71 -8.47
CA LYS A 162 -5.99 -17.39 -8.00
C LYS A 162 -7.07 -17.44 -9.10
N SER A 163 -7.26 -16.36 -9.85
CA SER A 163 -8.20 -16.35 -10.98
C SER A 163 -7.79 -17.34 -12.10
N LEU A 164 -6.49 -17.48 -12.39
CA LEU A 164 -5.97 -18.48 -13.32
C LEU A 164 -6.32 -19.90 -12.86
N GLN A 165 -6.12 -20.18 -11.56
CA GLN A 165 -6.48 -21.46 -10.96
C GLN A 165 -7.98 -21.76 -11.09
N GLU A 166 -8.83 -20.77 -10.81
CA GLU A 166 -10.28 -20.88 -10.93
C GLU A 166 -10.74 -21.09 -12.39
N ASN A 167 -9.99 -20.53 -13.36
CA ASN A 167 -10.22 -20.70 -14.79
C ASN A 167 -9.68 -22.04 -15.35
N GLY A 168 -9.04 -22.87 -14.52
CA GLY A 168 -8.51 -24.17 -14.91
C GLY A 168 -7.17 -24.10 -15.66
N ASP A 169 -6.42 -23.00 -15.51
CA ASP A 169 -5.07 -22.92 -16.04
C ASP A 169 -4.14 -23.97 -15.43
N ALA A 170 -3.15 -24.38 -16.23
CA ALA A 170 -2.21 -25.42 -15.82
C ALA A 170 -1.33 -24.92 -14.66
N GLU A 171 -1.13 -25.77 -13.64
CA GLU A 171 -0.40 -25.42 -12.42
C GLU A 171 1.02 -24.90 -12.71
N ASN A 172 1.71 -25.49 -13.69
CA ASN A 172 3.03 -25.03 -14.13
C ASN A 172 3.01 -23.60 -14.69
N ALA A 173 1.95 -23.21 -15.38
CA ALA A 173 1.79 -21.86 -15.93
C ALA A 173 1.51 -20.83 -14.82
N ILE A 174 0.74 -21.23 -13.79
CA ILE A 174 0.48 -20.41 -12.60
C ILE A 174 1.76 -20.22 -11.78
N GLN A 175 2.52 -21.29 -11.54
CA GLN A 175 3.82 -21.23 -10.85
C GLN A 175 4.83 -20.36 -11.60
N GLN A 176 4.87 -20.45 -12.93
CA GLN A 176 5.72 -19.62 -13.76
C GLN A 176 5.32 -18.13 -13.65
N PHE A 177 4.02 -17.83 -13.74
CA PHE A 177 3.52 -16.46 -13.56
C PHE A 177 3.91 -15.89 -12.19
N LEU A 178 3.69 -16.63 -11.10
CA LEU A 178 4.06 -16.20 -9.75
C LEU A 178 5.57 -16.00 -9.58
N THR A 179 6.37 -16.86 -10.23
CA THR A 179 7.84 -16.72 -10.24
C THR A 179 8.27 -15.43 -10.94
N ASP A 180 7.67 -15.11 -12.09
CA ASP A 180 7.97 -13.90 -12.83
C ASP A 180 7.46 -12.65 -12.10
N ALA A 181 6.27 -12.71 -11.51
CA ALA A 181 5.73 -11.66 -10.65
C ALA A 181 6.66 -11.38 -9.47
N ARG A 182 7.16 -12.42 -8.80
CA ARG A 182 8.05 -12.28 -7.64
C ARG A 182 9.32 -11.52 -8.01
N LYS A 183 9.98 -11.89 -9.11
CA LYS A 183 11.18 -11.18 -9.60
C LYS A 183 10.94 -9.70 -9.84
N VAL A 184 9.78 -9.37 -10.40
CA VAL A 184 9.41 -8.02 -10.81
C VAL A 184 9.04 -7.14 -9.60
N VAL A 185 8.39 -7.70 -8.57
CA VAL A 185 8.00 -6.93 -7.36
C VAL A 185 9.13 -6.84 -6.32
N THR A 186 10.11 -7.75 -6.36
CA THR A 186 11.28 -7.73 -5.47
C THR A 186 12.49 -6.99 -6.03
N SER A 187 12.46 -6.54 -7.29
CA SER A 187 13.53 -5.70 -7.82
C SER A 187 13.50 -4.32 -7.16
N GLU A 188 14.62 -3.59 -7.25
CA GLU A 188 14.73 -2.24 -6.73
C GLU A 188 13.51 -1.39 -7.14
N ASN A 189 13.00 -0.64 -6.17
CA ASN A 189 11.83 0.21 -6.34
C ASN A 189 12.26 1.65 -6.15
N SER A 190 12.50 2.35 -7.25
CA SER A 190 12.86 3.77 -7.21
C SER A 190 11.61 4.66 -7.11
N LEU A 191 11.76 5.79 -6.42
CA LEU A 191 10.79 6.87 -6.38
C LEU A 191 11.26 7.98 -7.32
N SER A 192 10.45 8.31 -8.31
CA SER A 192 10.64 9.49 -9.14
C SER A 192 9.66 10.58 -8.71
N PHE A 193 10.13 11.81 -8.49
CA PHE A 193 9.24 12.94 -8.17
C PHE A 193 9.67 14.24 -8.83
N ASN A 194 8.69 15.09 -9.08
CA ASN A 194 8.83 16.46 -9.55
C ASN A 194 7.80 17.35 -8.84
N ARG A 195 7.56 18.56 -9.37
CA ARG A 195 6.56 19.48 -8.83
C ARG A 195 5.11 19.01 -8.99
N ASP A 196 4.83 18.21 -10.01
CA ASP A 196 3.48 17.75 -10.37
C ASP A 196 3.06 16.48 -9.62
N GLY A 197 4.02 15.69 -9.15
CA GLY A 197 3.74 14.51 -8.36
C GLY A 197 4.92 13.58 -8.23
N PHE A 198 4.62 12.32 -7.93
CA PHE A 198 5.61 11.26 -7.82
C PHE A 198 5.03 9.92 -8.28
N VAL A 199 5.93 9.00 -8.63
CA VAL A 199 5.61 7.64 -9.01
C VAL A 199 6.67 6.70 -8.44
N PHE A 200 6.23 5.52 -8.00
CA PHE A 200 7.14 4.42 -7.68
C PHE A 200 7.31 3.54 -8.91
N GLU A 201 8.52 3.09 -9.18
CA GLU A 201 8.84 2.23 -10.31
C GLU A 201 8.08 0.90 -10.29
N SER A 202 7.68 0.43 -9.09
CA SER A 202 6.80 -0.72 -8.93
C SER A 202 5.43 -0.55 -9.56
N ASP A 203 4.96 0.68 -9.73
CA ASP A 203 3.57 0.94 -10.11
C ASP A 203 3.25 0.33 -11.46
N LYS A 204 2.14 -0.44 -11.51
CA LYS A 204 1.64 -1.12 -12.72
C LYS A 204 2.56 -2.23 -13.26
N ARG A 205 3.59 -2.63 -12.52
CA ARG A 205 4.45 -3.75 -12.92
C ARG A 205 3.66 -5.07 -13.04
N THR A 206 2.76 -5.34 -12.09
CA THR A 206 1.91 -6.55 -12.14
C THR A 206 0.89 -6.46 -13.26
N GLU A 207 0.28 -5.30 -13.50
CA GLU A 207 -0.64 -5.08 -14.63
C GLU A 207 0.05 -5.37 -15.96
N SER A 208 1.25 -4.81 -16.17
CA SER A 208 2.06 -5.07 -17.36
C SER A 208 2.46 -6.54 -17.52
N LEU A 209 2.65 -7.27 -16.41
CA LEU A 209 2.95 -8.70 -16.43
C LEU A 209 1.72 -9.52 -16.80
N ILE A 210 0.55 -9.17 -16.29
CA ILE A 210 -0.74 -9.78 -16.63
C ILE A 210 -1.01 -9.62 -18.12
N GLU A 211 -0.89 -8.40 -18.66
CA GLU A 211 -1.07 -8.11 -20.09
C GLU A 211 -0.17 -9.02 -20.96
N LYS A 212 1.13 -9.09 -20.64
CA LYS A 212 2.09 -9.97 -21.35
C LYS A 212 1.76 -11.45 -21.22
N TYR A 213 1.13 -11.87 -20.13
CA TYR A 213 0.73 -13.26 -19.94
C TYR A 213 -0.49 -13.59 -20.79
N GLU A 214 -1.49 -12.71 -20.81
CA GLU A 214 -2.71 -12.86 -21.62
C GLU A 214 -2.43 -12.82 -23.14
N GLU A 215 -1.50 -11.96 -23.58
CA GLU A 215 -1.01 -11.93 -24.97
C GLU A 215 -0.38 -13.26 -25.41
N LYS A 216 0.23 -14.01 -24.49
CA LYS A 216 0.82 -15.33 -24.81
C LYS A 216 -0.21 -16.46 -24.79
N ARG A 217 -1.38 -16.24 -24.21
CA ARG A 217 -2.49 -17.21 -24.16
C ARG A 217 -3.36 -17.17 -25.42
N THR A 218 -3.34 -16.04 -26.14
CA THR A 218 -4.09 -15.83 -27.38
C THR A 218 -3.37 -16.37 -28.59
#